data_AF-A0A6P0R8N4-F1
#
_entry.id   AF-A0A6P0R8N4-F1
#
_cell.length_a   1.000
_cell.length_b   1.000
_cell.length_c   1.000
_cell.angle_alpha   90.00
_cell.angle_beta   90.00
_cell.angle_gamma   90.00
#
_symmetry.space_group_name_H-M   'P 1'
#
loop_
_entity.id
_entity.type
_entity.pdbx_description
1 polymer ?
#
loop_
_entity_poly.entity_id
_entity_poly.type
_entity_poly.pdbx_seq_one_letter_code
_entity_poly.pdbx_strand_id
1 'polypeptide(L)'
;MNIKKMLGMLIALCAVLCITLALPVNAVASELESIPLLAATEYKIASGSTTPCETLWVDYGQKGIYVDIDTGEAGFTETPLYFTSIDGKSNHWTTMGATSIYKASPTGFRVYIYKNVDLTPDYANERCWHINWMAIGK
;
A
#
# COMPACT_ATOMS: atom_id res chain seq x y z
N MET A 1 32.63 -13.35 -38.69
CA MET A 1 31.77 -14.43 -38.14
C MET A 1 32.07 -15.71 -38.90
N ASN A 2 32.49 -16.80 -38.25
CA ASN A 2 32.92 -18.04 -38.93
C ASN A 2 31.70 -18.75 -39.53
N ILE A 3 31.78 -19.16 -40.81
CA ILE A 3 30.73 -19.82 -41.59
C ILE A 3 30.07 -20.98 -40.83
N LYS A 4 30.83 -21.71 -39.99
CA LYS A 4 30.28 -22.78 -39.13
C LYS A 4 29.28 -22.28 -38.07
N LYS A 5 29.50 -21.09 -37.49
CA LYS A 5 28.55 -20.46 -36.54
C LYS A 5 27.31 -19.93 -37.25
N MET A 6 27.45 -19.42 -38.48
CA MET A 6 26.33 -18.92 -39.28
C MET A 6 25.42 -20.06 -39.75
N LEU A 7 25.99 -21.18 -40.17
CA LEU A 7 25.26 -22.37 -40.58
C LEU A 7 24.52 -23.02 -39.40
N GLY A 8 25.15 -23.07 -38.22
CA GLY A 8 24.49 -23.54 -37.00
C GLY A 8 23.30 -22.67 -36.57
N MET A 9 23.42 -21.34 -36.73
CA MET A 9 22.34 -20.41 -36.41
C MET A 9 21.17 -20.50 -37.41
N LEU A 10 21.45 -20.76 -38.68
CA LEU A 10 20.43 -20.94 -39.72
C LEU A 10 19.65 -22.26 -39.55
N ILE A 11 20.33 -23.34 -39.14
CA ILE A 11 19.70 -24.62 -38.81
C ILE A 11 18.80 -24.49 -37.57
N ALA A 12 19.25 -23.76 -36.54
CA ALA A 12 18.44 -23.47 -35.36
C ALA A 12 17.21 -22.62 -35.70
N LEU A 13 17.34 -21.60 -36.57
CA LEU A 13 16.22 -20.80 -37.02
C LEU A 13 15.20 -21.62 -37.83
N CYS A 14 15.66 -22.50 -38.73
CA CYS A 14 14.78 -23.40 -39.48
C CYS A 14 14.07 -24.41 -38.58
N ALA A 15 14.73 -24.94 -37.55
CA ALA A 15 14.09 -25.83 -36.59
C ALA A 15 12.98 -25.12 -35.80
N VAL A 16 13.23 -23.88 -35.35
CA VAL A 16 12.22 -23.07 -34.65
C VAL A 16 11.06 -22.70 -35.57
N LEU A 17 11.33 -22.35 -36.84
CA LEU A 17 10.30 -22.02 -37.83
C LEU A 17 9.46 -23.25 -38.24
N CYS A 18 10.05 -24.45 -38.27
CA CYS A 18 9.32 -25.69 -38.51
C CYS A 18 8.44 -26.10 -37.32
N ILE A 19 8.87 -25.81 -36.08
CA ILE A 19 8.06 -26.07 -34.88
C ILE A 19 6.83 -25.15 -34.83
N THR A 20 6.95 -23.90 -35.28
CA THR A 20 5.81 -22.95 -35.32
C THR A 20 4.85 -23.17 -36.48
N LEU A 21 5.25 -23.89 -37.53
CA LEU A 21 4.39 -24.25 -38.67
C LEU A 21 3.71 -25.62 -38.53
N ALA A 22 4.19 -26.49 -37.62
CA ALA A 22 3.68 -27.85 -37.43
C ALA A 22 2.70 -28.00 -36.26
N LEU A 23 2.51 -26.97 -35.45
CA LEU A 23 1.49 -26.95 -34.40
C LEU A 23 0.29 -26.15 -34.92
N PRO A 24 -0.96 -26.63 -34.76
CA PRO A 24 -2.10 -25.76 -34.96
C PRO A 24 -1.91 -24.55 -34.03
N VAL A 25 -1.94 -23.34 -34.60
CA VAL A 25 -1.81 -22.07 -33.85
C VAL A 25 -2.72 -22.03 -32.62
N ASN A 26 -3.82 -22.80 -32.65
CA ASN A 26 -4.78 -22.98 -31.57
C ASN A 26 -4.29 -23.82 -30.37
N ALA A 27 -3.30 -24.71 -30.50
CA ALA A 27 -2.79 -25.51 -29.38
C ALA A 27 -1.81 -24.73 -28.50
N VAL A 28 -1.00 -23.83 -29.09
CA VAL A 28 -0.11 -22.95 -28.32
C VAL A 28 -0.91 -21.86 -27.59
N ALA A 29 -2.04 -21.44 -28.18
CA ALA A 29 -2.98 -20.52 -27.53
C ALA A 29 -3.59 -21.12 -26.24
N SER A 30 -3.86 -22.44 -26.20
CA SER A 30 -4.44 -23.07 -25.00
C SER A 30 -3.46 -23.22 -23.83
N GLU A 31 -2.14 -23.21 -24.07
CA GLU A 31 -1.15 -23.26 -22.99
C GLU A 31 -0.83 -21.87 -22.40
N LEU A 32 -1.01 -20.79 -23.18
CA LEU A 32 -0.93 -19.41 -22.68
C LEU A 32 -2.12 -18.99 -21.80
N GLU A 33 -3.24 -19.72 -21.85
CA GLU A 33 -4.39 -19.50 -20.94
C GLU A 33 -4.20 -20.16 -19.56
N SER A 34 -3.12 -20.92 -19.36
CA SER A 34 -2.85 -21.67 -18.13
C SER A 34 -1.86 -21.00 -17.16
N ILE A 35 -1.53 -19.72 -17.36
CA ILE A 35 -0.82 -18.94 -16.34
C ILE A 35 -1.85 -18.12 -15.55
N PRO A 36 -2.32 -18.56 -14.37
CA PRO A 36 -3.08 -17.72 -13.44
C PRO A 36 -2.20 -16.63 -12.79
N LEU A 37 -1.32 -15.99 -13.57
CA LEU A 37 -0.57 -14.79 -13.20
C LEU A 37 -1.31 -13.53 -13.65
N LEU A 38 -2.29 -13.63 -14.56
CA LEU A 38 -3.09 -12.51 -15.05
C LEU A 38 -4.31 -12.16 -14.16
N ALA A 39 -4.55 -12.91 -13.08
CA ALA A 39 -5.42 -12.52 -11.97
C ALA A 39 -4.59 -12.17 -10.72
N ALA A 40 -3.35 -11.72 -10.90
CA ALA A 40 -2.60 -11.08 -9.82
C ALA A 40 -3.39 -9.83 -9.40
N THR A 41 -4.16 -9.95 -8.33
CA THR A 41 -4.69 -8.80 -7.61
C THR A 41 -3.50 -7.93 -7.23
N GLU A 42 -3.32 -6.80 -7.90
CA GLU A 42 -2.19 -5.90 -7.64
C GLU A 42 -2.36 -5.33 -6.23
N TYR A 43 -1.56 -5.82 -5.29
CA TYR A 43 -1.46 -5.21 -3.97
C TYR A 43 -0.57 -3.97 -4.07
N LYS A 44 -1.14 -2.82 -3.71
CA LYS A 44 -0.48 -1.53 -3.59
C LYS A 44 0.04 -1.34 -2.18
N ILE A 45 1.14 -0.61 -2.08
CA ILE A 45 1.65 -0.08 -0.82
C ILE A 45 1.60 1.44 -0.92
N ALA A 46 0.93 2.08 0.03
CA ALA A 46 0.90 3.53 0.16
C ALA A 46 1.29 3.93 1.58
N SER A 47 1.78 5.16 1.72
CA SER A 47 2.11 5.73 3.02
C SER A 47 1.92 7.23 3.00
N GLY A 48 1.82 7.81 4.19
CA GLY A 48 1.64 9.23 4.35
C GLY A 48 1.66 9.64 5.82
N SER A 49 1.31 10.90 6.05
CA SER A 49 1.27 11.48 7.39
C SER A 49 0.25 12.61 7.45
N THR A 50 -0.36 12.82 8.60
CA THR A 50 -1.08 14.07 8.87
C THR A 50 -0.09 15.23 9.01
N THR A 51 -0.46 16.45 8.65
CA THR A 51 0.45 17.61 8.72
C THR A 51 1.02 17.82 10.14
N PRO A 52 2.34 17.75 10.34
CA PRO A 52 2.94 18.01 11.65
C PRO A 52 2.59 19.40 12.20
N CYS A 53 2.27 19.49 13.48
CA CYS A 53 1.83 20.72 14.18
C CYS A 53 0.46 21.27 13.76
N GLU A 54 -0.15 20.72 12.71
CA GLU A 54 -1.43 21.16 12.15
C GLU A 54 -2.33 19.95 11.85
N THR A 55 -2.14 18.86 12.58
CA THR A 55 -3.02 17.70 12.47
C THR A 55 -4.42 18.14 12.89
N LEU A 56 -5.41 17.75 12.08
CA LEU A 56 -6.82 18.07 12.30
C LEU A 56 -7.43 17.20 13.42
N TRP A 57 -6.83 17.28 14.61
CA TRP A 57 -7.31 16.62 15.81
C TRP A 57 -8.69 17.15 16.19
N VAL A 58 -9.60 16.24 16.50
CA VAL A 58 -10.94 16.52 17.00
C VAL A 58 -11.01 16.12 18.47
N ASP A 59 -11.58 17.01 19.28
CA ASP A 59 -11.80 16.77 20.70
C ASP A 59 -12.73 15.56 20.94
N TYR A 60 -12.39 14.74 21.92
CA TYR A 60 -13.18 13.58 22.33
C TYR A 60 -13.21 13.47 23.86
N GLY A 61 -13.73 14.54 24.48
CA GLY A 61 -13.81 14.66 25.93
C GLY A 61 -12.45 14.94 26.56
N GLN A 62 -12.39 14.94 27.89
CA GLN A 62 -11.25 15.51 28.63
C GLN A 62 -9.91 14.84 28.33
N LYS A 63 -9.90 13.55 27.97
CA LYS A 63 -8.69 12.71 27.95
C LYS A 63 -8.37 12.09 26.60
N GLY A 64 -9.15 12.42 25.57
CA GLY A 64 -9.06 11.78 24.27
C GLY A 64 -9.23 12.78 23.14
N ILE A 65 -8.49 12.55 22.06
CA ILE A 65 -8.68 13.22 20.78
C ILE A 65 -8.61 12.17 19.68
N TYR A 66 -9.14 12.48 18.50
CA TYR A 66 -9.03 11.61 17.33
C TYR A 66 -8.72 12.40 16.07
N VAL A 67 -8.27 11.69 15.04
CA VAL A 67 -8.14 12.25 13.70
C VAL A 67 -8.66 11.22 12.68
N ASP A 68 -9.37 11.71 11.68
CA ASP A 68 -9.71 10.94 10.48
C ASP A 68 -8.61 11.17 9.43
N ILE A 69 -8.01 10.09 8.94
CA ILE A 69 -6.96 10.12 7.92
C ILE A 69 -7.61 9.79 6.58
N ASP A 70 -7.53 10.72 5.63
CA ASP A 70 -7.91 10.50 4.24
C ASP A 70 -6.78 9.76 3.50
N THR A 71 -7.11 8.65 2.86
CA THR A 71 -6.20 7.89 2.01
C THR A 71 -6.78 7.67 0.62
N GLY A 72 -7.78 8.44 0.20
CA GLY A 72 -8.46 8.30 -1.09
C GLY A 72 -7.50 8.39 -2.28
N GLU A 73 -6.46 9.22 -2.18
CA GLU A 73 -5.42 9.35 -3.23
C GLU A 73 -4.59 8.08 -3.43
N ALA A 74 -4.56 7.16 -2.45
CA ALA A 74 -3.89 5.87 -2.59
C ALA A 74 -4.65 4.90 -3.52
N GLY A 75 -5.92 5.19 -3.82
CA GLY A 75 -6.70 4.46 -4.83
C GLY A 75 -6.93 2.99 -4.50
N PHE A 76 -7.13 2.65 -3.23
CA PHE A 76 -7.53 1.30 -2.84
C PHE A 76 -8.98 1.03 -3.25
N THR A 77 -9.23 -0.19 -3.70
CA THR A 77 -10.54 -0.72 -4.13
C THR A 77 -11.21 -1.55 -3.04
N GLU A 78 -10.42 -2.13 -2.14
CA GLU A 78 -10.86 -2.83 -0.94
C GLU A 78 -10.24 -2.13 0.29
N THR A 79 -10.77 -2.38 1.50
CA THR A 79 -10.15 -1.83 2.73
C THR A 79 -8.75 -2.43 2.91
N PRO A 80 -7.67 -1.64 2.87
CA PRO A 80 -6.31 -2.17 3.03
C PRO A 80 -6.01 -2.47 4.50
N LEU A 81 -4.92 -3.18 4.74
CA LEU A 81 -4.32 -3.31 6.07
C LEU A 81 -3.55 -2.02 6.37
N TYR A 82 -4.10 -1.19 7.25
CA TYR A 82 -3.43 0.00 7.76
C TYR A 82 -2.52 -0.32 8.93
N PHE A 83 -1.41 0.39 9.01
CA PHE A 83 -0.48 0.40 10.13
C PHE A 83 -0.14 1.85 10.44
N THR A 84 -0.05 2.19 11.73
CA THR A 84 0.14 3.57 12.17
C THR A 84 1.23 3.68 13.22
N SER A 85 1.87 4.85 13.26
CA SER A 85 2.70 5.28 14.37
C SER A 85 2.40 6.75 14.69
N ILE A 86 2.70 7.16 15.93
CA ILE A 86 2.65 8.57 16.33
C ILE A 86 4.07 9.12 16.39
N ASP A 87 4.24 10.34 15.91
CA ASP A 87 5.49 11.09 16.01
C ASP A 87 5.19 12.53 16.45
N GLY A 88 6.22 13.25 16.91
CA GLY A 88 6.14 14.64 17.35
C GLY A 88 7.33 15.03 18.22
N LYS A 89 7.42 16.32 18.55
CA LYS A 89 8.59 16.92 19.21
C LYS A 89 8.86 16.38 20.63
N SER A 90 7.82 15.98 21.37
CA SER A 90 7.96 15.45 22.73
C SER A 90 6.68 14.75 23.22
N ASN A 91 6.76 13.98 24.31
CA ASN A 91 5.65 13.43 25.09
C ASN A 91 4.69 12.45 24.37
N HIS A 92 4.89 12.14 23.08
CA HIS A 92 4.01 11.23 22.35
C HIS A 92 4.03 9.80 22.92
N TRP A 93 5.15 9.37 23.54
CA TRP A 93 5.27 8.08 24.24
C TRP A 93 4.31 7.92 25.43
N THR A 94 3.72 9.02 25.92
CA THR A 94 2.76 8.99 27.03
C THR A 94 1.34 8.64 26.58
N THR A 95 1.10 8.60 25.27
CA THR A 95 -0.22 8.34 24.68
C THR A 95 -0.48 6.84 24.56
N MET A 96 -1.77 6.49 24.47
CA MET A 96 -2.26 5.16 24.12
C MET A 96 -3.17 5.27 22.90
N GLY A 97 -3.35 4.17 22.16
CA GLY A 97 -4.32 4.08 21.07
C GLY A 97 -3.82 4.44 19.67
N ALA A 98 -2.60 4.98 19.53
CA ALA A 98 -2.05 5.39 18.22
C ALA A 98 -1.99 4.27 17.17
N THR A 99 -1.95 2.99 17.58
CA THR A 99 -1.99 1.80 16.72
C THR A 99 -3.38 1.15 16.61
N SER A 100 -4.39 1.73 17.24
CA SER A 100 -5.78 1.25 17.21
C SER A 100 -6.54 1.93 16.09
N ILE A 101 -6.74 1.20 14.99
CA ILE A 101 -7.40 1.68 13.78
C ILE A 101 -8.91 1.41 13.87
N TYR A 102 -9.71 2.45 13.67
CA TYR A 102 -11.18 2.40 13.68
C TYR A 102 -11.73 2.84 12.32
N LYS A 103 -12.96 2.41 12.00
CA LYS A 103 -13.68 2.83 10.78
C LYS A 103 -12.85 2.69 9.49
N ALA A 104 -12.01 1.67 9.39
CA ALA A 104 -11.18 1.46 8.21
C ALA A 104 -12.05 1.21 6.97
N SER A 105 -11.70 1.89 5.89
CA SER A 105 -12.35 1.85 4.58
C SER A 105 -11.27 1.95 3.48
N PRO A 106 -11.59 1.78 2.19
CA PRO A 106 -10.60 1.97 1.12
C PRO A 106 -10.05 3.41 1.05
N THR A 107 -10.80 4.39 1.54
CA THR A 107 -10.47 5.82 1.40
C THR A 107 -10.03 6.47 2.71
N GLY A 108 -9.88 5.71 3.79
CA GLY A 108 -9.44 6.29 5.05
C GLY A 108 -9.85 5.50 6.28
N PHE A 109 -9.42 6.00 7.43
CA PHE A 109 -9.61 5.39 8.73
C PHE A 109 -9.51 6.45 9.84
N ARG A 110 -9.84 6.05 11.08
CA ARG A 110 -9.75 6.90 12.27
C ARG A 110 -8.75 6.34 13.28
N VAL A 111 -7.99 7.24 13.90
CA VAL A 111 -7.15 6.92 15.07
C VAL A 111 -7.60 7.77 16.25
N TYR A 112 -7.80 7.13 17.40
CA TYR A 112 -7.97 7.81 18.68
C TYR A 112 -6.65 7.75 19.44
N ILE A 113 -6.28 8.86 20.08
CA ILE A 113 -5.24 8.84 21.10
C ILE A 113 -5.81 9.31 22.43
N TYR A 114 -5.33 8.65 23.48
CA TYR A 114 -5.78 8.86 24.85
C TYR A 114 -4.59 9.08 25.78
N LYS A 115 -4.80 9.89 26.82
CA LYS A 115 -3.89 10.02 27.97
C LYS A 115 -4.66 10.03 29.27
N ASN A 116 -4.07 9.55 30.35
CA ASN A 116 -4.71 9.61 31.69
C ASN A 116 -4.58 10.99 32.37
N VAL A 117 -4.54 12.07 31.57
CA VAL A 117 -4.53 13.48 31.97
C VAL A 117 -5.25 14.26 30.86
N ASP A 118 -5.57 15.53 31.12
CA ASP A 118 -6.24 16.36 30.13
C ASP A 118 -5.46 16.39 28.80
N LEU A 119 -6.17 16.17 27.70
CA LEU A 119 -5.63 16.12 26.36
C LEU A 119 -6.56 16.86 25.41
N THR A 120 -6.05 17.93 24.80
CA THR A 120 -6.77 18.75 23.82
C THR A 120 -6.08 18.71 22.45
N PRO A 121 -6.78 19.06 21.36
CA PRO A 121 -6.17 19.27 20.05
C PRO A 121 -4.98 20.24 20.09
N ASP A 122 -5.10 21.36 20.79
CA ASP A 122 -4.05 22.37 20.91
C ASP A 122 -2.79 21.79 21.59
N TYR A 123 -2.97 21.04 22.69
CA TYR A 123 -1.85 20.39 23.38
C TYR A 123 -1.06 19.46 22.44
N ALA A 124 -1.77 18.72 21.59
CA ALA A 124 -1.17 17.81 20.62
C ALA A 124 -0.44 18.60 19.50
N ASN A 125 -1.05 19.64 18.97
CA ASN A 125 -0.49 20.46 17.90
C ASN A 125 0.72 21.31 18.34
N GLU A 126 0.73 21.84 19.56
CA GLU A 126 1.92 22.49 20.16
C GLU A 126 3.16 21.57 20.18
N ARG A 127 2.92 20.27 20.36
CA ARG A 127 3.96 19.22 20.38
C ARG A 127 4.17 18.59 19.02
N CYS A 128 3.48 19.08 18.00
CA CYS A 128 3.50 18.56 16.65
C CYS A 128 3.19 17.07 16.57
N TRP A 129 2.25 16.60 17.39
CA TRP A 129 1.79 15.23 17.32
C TRP A 129 1.04 14.99 16.02
N HIS A 130 1.50 14.01 15.28
CA HIS A 130 0.93 13.60 13.99
C HIS A 130 0.97 12.08 13.86
N ILE A 131 0.08 11.54 13.01
CA ILE A 131 0.02 10.11 12.71
C ILE A 131 0.71 9.86 11.38
N ASN A 132 1.73 9.01 11.40
CA ASN A 132 2.29 8.39 10.21
C ASN A 132 1.52 7.11 9.92
N TRP A 133 1.35 6.79 8.64
CA TRP A 133 0.65 5.59 8.24
C TRP A 133 1.32 4.91 7.04
N MET A 134 1.14 3.60 6.98
CA MET A 134 1.33 2.79 5.77
C MET A 134 0.14 1.86 5.60
N ALA A 135 -0.14 1.50 4.35
CA ALA A 135 -1.27 0.65 3.98
C ALA A 135 -0.83 -0.35 2.92
N ILE A 136 -1.35 -1.58 3.02
CA ILE A 136 -1.15 -2.63 2.02
C ILE A 136 -2.51 -3.22 1.64
N GLY A 137 -2.90 -3.14 0.37
CA GLY A 137 -4.21 -3.59 -0.11
C GLY A 137 -4.35 -3.42 -1.62
N LYS A 138 -5.48 -3.80 -2.20
CA LYS A 138 -5.75 -3.70 -3.65
C LYS A 138 -6.30 -2.33 -4.01
#